data_AF-A0A7C5A2N5-F1
#
_entry.id   AF-A0A7C5A2N5-F1
#
_cell.length_a   1.000
_cell.length_b   1.000
_cell.length_c   1.000
_cell.angle_alpha   90.00
_cell.angle_beta   90.00
_cell.angle_gamma   90.00
#
_symmetry.space_group_name_H-M   'P 1'
#
loop_
_entity.id
_entity.type
_entity.pdbx_description
1 polymer ?
#
loop_
_entity_poly.entity_id
_entity_poly.type
_entity_poly.pdbx_seq_one_letter_code
_entity_poly.pdbx_strand_id
1 'polypeptide(L)'
;MSIYETVNGLITQSKKTTPEQLALLIARAGNASFVGNLLEADETLWGSFWQGDVIAPGYLLPAAELALLRATRFDGTWPEGTSLPDFLADLRQAIRHPQAGVWTLRAAGEPCVVFAAPLNVERSMFNVQRSTLNEATVVWYCATTDQLHAGYRSPLDRLHFAGAVEQRPLVTRGRRKAKSSYSTTTEERLTEDQDTAAEAHLLKDFAVRLDKEILRLRADLDSAAPISEE
;
A
#
# COMPACT_ATOMS: atom_id res chain seq x y z
N MET A 1 1.18 -22.14 8.92
CA MET A 1 2.15 -21.03 8.86
C MET A 1 1.38 -19.76 8.62
N SER A 2 1.49 -18.79 9.52
CA SER A 2 0.85 -17.48 9.43
C SER A 2 1.52 -16.62 8.36
N ILE A 3 0.79 -15.62 7.86
CA ILE A 3 1.35 -14.61 6.95
C ILE A 3 2.42 -13.78 7.67
N TYR A 4 2.21 -13.49 8.97
CA TYR A 4 3.20 -12.86 9.85
C TYR A 4 4.50 -13.67 9.91
N GLU A 5 4.44 -14.97 10.21
CA GLU A 5 5.61 -15.85 10.27
C GLU A 5 6.37 -15.88 8.93
N THR A 6 5.63 -15.84 7.82
CA THR A 6 6.20 -15.83 6.47
C THR A 6 6.98 -14.56 6.21
N VAL A 7 6.37 -13.37 6.41
CA VAL A 7 7.03 -12.07 6.16
C VAL A 7 8.16 -11.82 7.16
N ASN A 8 7.94 -12.13 8.45
CA ASN A 8 8.96 -12.03 9.49
C ASN A 8 10.15 -12.94 9.21
N GLY A 9 9.91 -14.17 8.71
CA GLY A 9 10.96 -15.10 8.28
C GLY A 9 11.76 -14.59 7.07
N LEU A 10 11.09 -14.01 6.07
CA LEU A 10 11.77 -13.42 4.89
C LEU A 10 12.69 -12.26 5.30
N ILE A 11 12.22 -11.36 6.17
CA ILE A 11 12.99 -10.24 6.71
C ILE A 11 14.19 -10.74 7.54
N THR A 12 13.94 -11.56 8.56
CA THR A 12 14.98 -11.96 9.54
C THR A 12 16.05 -12.85 8.95
N GLN A 13 15.73 -13.61 7.90
CA GLN A 13 16.67 -14.53 7.25
C GLN A 13 17.24 -13.94 5.95
N SER A 14 16.87 -12.69 5.59
CA SER A 14 17.22 -12.03 4.33
C SER A 14 17.00 -12.91 3.10
N LYS A 15 15.93 -13.71 3.12
CA LYS A 15 15.66 -14.74 2.11
C LYS A 15 14.92 -14.17 0.92
N LYS A 16 15.27 -14.68 -0.25
CA LYS A 16 14.43 -14.58 -1.45
C LYS A 16 13.10 -15.31 -1.22
N THR A 17 12.04 -14.72 -1.73
CA THR A 17 10.67 -15.24 -1.62
C THR A 17 10.48 -16.34 -2.65
N THR A 18 9.93 -17.49 -2.27
CA THR A 18 9.60 -18.51 -3.26
C THR A 18 8.38 -18.07 -4.10
N PRO A 19 8.21 -18.55 -5.35
CA PRO A 19 7.03 -18.23 -6.14
C PRO A 19 5.69 -18.55 -5.43
N GLU A 20 5.68 -19.56 -4.57
CA GLU A 20 4.53 -19.96 -3.75
C GLU A 20 4.25 -18.96 -2.62
N GLN A 21 5.30 -18.55 -1.88
CA GLN A 21 5.18 -17.50 -0.87
C GLN A 21 4.75 -16.16 -1.49
N LEU A 22 5.29 -15.81 -2.65
CA LEU A 22 4.93 -14.60 -3.40
C LEU A 22 3.45 -14.65 -3.83
N ALA A 23 2.99 -15.79 -4.36
CA ALA A 23 1.58 -15.98 -4.71
C ALA A 23 0.65 -15.87 -3.47
N LEU A 24 1.06 -16.41 -2.32
CA LEU A 24 0.34 -16.29 -1.05
C LEU A 24 0.25 -14.82 -0.58
N LEU A 25 1.36 -14.08 -0.61
CA LEU A 25 1.41 -12.67 -0.22
C LEU A 25 0.49 -11.81 -1.12
N ILE A 26 0.51 -12.05 -2.44
CA ILE A 26 -0.37 -11.37 -3.41
C ILE A 26 -1.84 -11.70 -3.13
N ALA A 27 -2.15 -12.97 -2.85
CA ALA A 27 -3.52 -13.41 -2.58
C ALA A 27 -4.07 -12.86 -1.25
N ARG A 28 -3.21 -12.68 -0.23
CA ARG A 28 -3.58 -12.07 1.06
C ARG A 28 -3.75 -10.56 0.92
N ALA A 29 -2.69 -9.84 0.56
CA ALA A 29 -2.74 -8.39 0.38
C ALA A 29 -3.80 -7.95 -0.64
N GLY A 30 -3.99 -8.72 -1.72
CA GLY A 30 -4.98 -8.43 -2.76
C GLY A 30 -6.45 -8.59 -2.35
N ASN A 31 -6.72 -9.16 -1.17
CA ASN A 31 -8.05 -9.30 -0.57
C ASN A 31 -8.20 -8.57 0.78
N ALA A 32 -7.11 -8.03 1.33
CA ALA A 32 -7.12 -7.30 2.58
C ALA A 32 -7.96 -6.01 2.52
N SER A 33 -8.50 -5.64 3.68
CA SER A 33 -9.17 -4.36 3.90
C SER A 33 -8.15 -3.24 4.06
N PHE A 34 -8.52 -2.02 3.65
CA PHE A 34 -7.72 -0.84 3.97
C PHE A 34 -7.93 -0.43 5.43
N VAL A 35 -6.90 0.15 6.04
CA VAL A 35 -6.98 0.76 7.38
C VAL A 35 -8.06 1.84 7.39
N GLY A 36 -9.04 1.68 8.28
CA GLY A 36 -10.15 2.63 8.48
C GLY A 36 -9.90 3.68 9.57
N ASN A 37 -8.68 3.75 10.11
CA ASN A 37 -8.36 4.64 11.21
C ASN A 37 -8.42 6.11 10.79
N LEU A 38 -8.87 6.95 11.72
CA LEU A 38 -8.84 8.40 11.56
C LEU A 38 -7.43 8.92 11.85
N LEU A 39 -6.90 9.70 10.92
CA LEU A 39 -5.66 10.44 11.02
C LEU A 39 -5.96 11.94 10.98
N GLU A 40 -5.18 12.72 11.72
CA GLU A 40 -5.22 14.17 11.62
C GLU A 40 -4.62 14.63 10.29
N ALA A 41 -5.27 15.58 9.62
CA ALA A 41 -4.69 16.23 8.45
C ALA A 41 -3.41 16.99 8.84
N ASP A 42 -2.33 16.77 8.11
CA ASP A 42 -1.07 17.46 8.34
C ASP A 42 -1.12 18.95 7.93
N GLU A 43 -0.14 19.74 8.38
CA GLU A 43 -0.09 21.19 8.13
C GLU A 43 -0.10 21.55 6.64
N THR A 44 0.34 20.64 5.77
CA THR A 44 0.37 20.86 4.30
C THR A 44 -1.00 20.74 3.65
N LEU A 45 -1.98 20.19 4.36
CA LEU A 45 -3.36 19.99 3.91
C LEU A 45 -4.35 20.96 4.58
N TRP A 46 -3.93 21.70 5.62
CA TRP A 46 -4.75 22.75 6.24
C TRP A 46 -5.05 23.88 5.23
N GLY A 47 -6.27 24.42 5.29
CA GLY A 47 -6.74 25.43 4.35
C GLY A 47 -7.12 24.91 2.97
N SER A 48 -6.93 23.61 2.69
CA SER A 48 -7.50 22.96 1.50
C SER A 48 -8.98 22.61 1.70
N PHE A 49 -9.71 22.40 0.60
CA PHE A 49 -11.13 22.02 0.63
C PHE A 49 -11.33 20.52 0.40
N TRP A 50 -12.16 19.88 1.22
CA TRP A 50 -12.62 18.49 1.08
C TRP A 50 -14.15 18.43 1.13
N GLN A 51 -14.77 17.83 0.10
CA GLN A 51 -16.23 17.69 -0.04
C GLN A 51 -17.05 19.00 0.08
N GLY A 52 -16.40 20.16 -0.02
CA GLY A 52 -17.01 21.50 0.12
C GLY A 52 -16.62 22.23 1.41
N ASP A 53 -16.09 21.50 2.40
CA ASP A 53 -15.66 22.05 3.69
C ASP A 53 -14.16 22.41 3.70
N VAL A 54 -13.77 23.38 4.52
CA VAL A 54 -12.36 23.75 4.74
C VAL A 54 -11.75 22.82 5.78
N ILE A 55 -10.59 22.23 5.47
CA ILE A 55 -9.80 21.44 6.42
C ILE A 55 -9.05 22.40 7.35
N ALA A 56 -9.22 22.20 8.65
CA ALA A 56 -8.61 22.98 9.72
C ALA A 56 -7.64 22.12 10.56
N PRO A 57 -6.78 22.72 11.40
CA PRO A 57 -6.04 22.00 12.44
C PRO A 57 -6.97 21.12 13.29
N GLY A 58 -6.54 19.90 13.64
CA GLY A 58 -7.36 18.93 14.37
C GLY A 58 -8.42 18.20 13.54
N TYR A 59 -8.56 18.47 12.23
CA TYR A 59 -9.54 17.77 11.39
C TYR A 59 -9.10 16.31 11.14
N LEU A 60 -9.99 15.36 11.43
CA LEU A 60 -9.71 13.92 11.39
C LEU A 60 -10.39 13.26 10.17
N LEU A 61 -9.61 12.55 9.34
CA LEU A 61 -10.08 11.82 8.15
C LEU A 61 -9.62 10.36 8.17
N PRO A 62 -10.37 9.40 7.59
CA PRO A 62 -9.89 8.05 7.36
C PRO A 62 -8.56 8.05 6.59
N ALA A 63 -7.61 7.19 6.97
CA ALA A 63 -6.27 7.16 6.38
C ALA A 63 -6.26 7.10 4.85
N ALA A 64 -7.19 6.34 4.26
CA ALA A 64 -7.39 6.24 2.82
C ALA A 64 -7.92 7.53 2.16
N GLU A 65 -8.78 8.29 2.84
CA GLU A 65 -9.27 9.59 2.37
C GLU A 65 -8.18 10.66 2.48
N LEU A 66 -7.42 10.66 3.59
CA LEU A 66 -6.29 11.56 3.77
C LEU A 66 -5.20 11.34 2.69
N ALA A 67 -4.90 10.08 2.38
CA ALA A 67 -3.97 9.73 1.32
C ALA A 67 -4.48 10.16 -0.08
N LEU A 68 -5.77 9.95 -0.39
CA LEU A 68 -6.38 10.43 -1.64
C LEU A 68 -6.33 11.96 -1.75
N LEU A 69 -6.69 12.67 -0.68
CA LEU A 69 -6.64 14.12 -0.63
C LEU A 69 -5.21 14.61 -0.92
N ARG A 70 -4.21 14.05 -0.24
CA ARG A 70 -2.80 14.41 -0.46
C ARG A 70 -2.36 14.10 -1.90
N ALA A 71 -2.68 12.90 -2.39
CA ALA A 71 -2.39 12.45 -3.75
C ALA A 71 -2.97 13.35 -4.85
N THR A 72 -4.16 13.94 -4.64
CA THR A 72 -4.85 14.77 -5.63
C THR A 72 -4.64 16.28 -5.46
N ARG A 73 -4.38 16.76 -4.24
CA ARG A 73 -4.30 18.20 -3.93
C ARG A 73 -2.89 18.72 -3.65
N PHE A 74 -2.06 17.92 -3.00
CA PHE A 74 -0.69 18.33 -2.64
C PHE A 74 0.32 17.76 -3.63
N ASP A 75 0.22 16.47 -3.93
CA ASP A 75 1.19 15.75 -4.75
C ASP A 75 0.92 15.89 -6.26
N GLY A 76 -0.34 16.13 -6.65
CA GLY A 76 -0.79 16.12 -8.05
C GLY A 76 -0.63 14.76 -8.76
N THR A 77 -0.37 13.68 -8.01
CA THR A 77 -0.04 12.36 -8.57
C THR A 77 -1.28 11.56 -9.00
N TRP A 78 -2.48 11.92 -8.52
CA TRP A 78 -3.75 11.46 -9.09
C TRP A 78 -4.56 12.64 -9.64
N PRO A 79 -5.37 12.44 -10.70
CA PRO A 79 -6.22 13.49 -11.25
C PRO A 79 -7.19 14.07 -10.21
N GLU A 80 -7.38 15.39 -10.26
CA GLU A 80 -8.43 16.06 -9.49
C GLU A 80 -9.81 15.44 -9.81
N GLY A 81 -10.59 15.14 -8.77
CA GLY A 81 -11.88 14.45 -8.91
C GLY A 81 -11.80 12.92 -8.92
N THR A 82 -10.61 12.32 -8.74
CA THR A 82 -10.48 10.86 -8.46
C THR A 82 -11.33 10.49 -7.24
N SER A 83 -12.22 9.50 -7.39
CA SER A 83 -13.04 9.03 -6.27
C SER A 83 -12.28 8.08 -5.35
N LEU A 84 -12.68 7.96 -4.08
CA LEU A 84 -12.10 6.99 -3.15
C LEU A 84 -12.18 5.53 -3.67
N PRO A 85 -13.32 5.05 -4.23
CA PRO A 85 -13.36 3.76 -4.89
C PRO A 85 -12.32 3.57 -6.01
N ASP A 86 -12.12 4.58 -6.87
CA ASP A 86 -11.17 4.50 -7.99
C ASP A 86 -9.72 4.48 -7.49
N PHE A 87 -9.39 5.30 -6.49
CA PHE A 87 -8.09 5.32 -5.83
C PHE A 87 -7.75 3.96 -5.20
N LEU A 88 -8.65 3.40 -4.39
CA LEU A 88 -8.46 2.10 -3.78
C LEU A 88 -8.41 0.95 -4.80
N ALA A 89 -9.11 1.08 -5.94
CA ALA A 89 -9.01 0.13 -7.04
C ALA A 89 -7.63 0.19 -7.73
N ASP A 90 -7.07 1.38 -7.93
CA ASP A 90 -5.73 1.60 -8.50
C ASP A 90 -4.62 1.01 -7.60
N LEU A 91 -4.71 1.25 -6.28
CA LEU A 91 -3.82 0.62 -5.29
C LEU A 91 -3.90 -0.91 -5.33
N ARG A 92 -5.12 -1.49 -5.40
CA ARG A 92 -5.30 -2.95 -5.55
C ARG A 92 -4.81 -3.49 -6.89
N GLN A 93 -4.85 -2.68 -7.95
CA GLN A 93 -4.27 -3.03 -9.25
C GLN A 93 -2.74 -3.13 -9.16
N ALA A 94 -2.09 -2.26 -8.39
CA ALA A 94 -0.65 -2.35 -8.10
C ALA A 94 -0.26 -3.70 -7.46
N ILE A 95 -0.99 -4.14 -6.42
CA ILE A 95 -0.77 -5.46 -5.79
C ILE A 95 -0.85 -6.61 -6.81
N ARG A 96 -1.75 -6.50 -7.79
CA ARG A 96 -2.03 -7.53 -8.79
C ARG A 96 -1.18 -7.41 -10.07
N HIS A 97 -0.37 -6.36 -10.21
CA HIS A 97 0.36 -6.09 -11.46
C HIS A 97 1.47 -7.11 -11.71
N PRO A 98 1.62 -7.65 -12.94
CA PRO A 98 2.61 -8.69 -13.24
C PRO A 98 4.07 -8.20 -13.20
N GLN A 99 4.33 -6.89 -13.19
CA GLN A 99 5.66 -6.29 -13.06
C GLN A 99 5.86 -5.58 -11.72
N ALA A 100 4.95 -5.76 -10.75
CA ALA A 100 5.15 -5.16 -9.44
C ALA A 100 6.43 -5.70 -8.78
N GLY A 101 7.30 -4.78 -8.34
CA GLY A 101 8.33 -5.07 -7.37
C GLY A 101 7.68 -5.37 -6.01
N VAL A 102 8.29 -6.29 -5.27
CA VAL A 102 7.88 -6.66 -3.93
C VAL A 102 9.09 -6.58 -3.00
N TRP A 103 8.90 -5.93 -1.86
CA TRP A 103 9.89 -5.81 -0.79
C TRP A 103 9.27 -6.27 0.53
N THR A 104 10.08 -6.89 1.39
CA THR A 104 9.73 -7.14 2.79
C THR A 104 10.67 -6.37 3.70
N LEU A 105 10.13 -5.56 4.62
CA LEU A 105 10.91 -4.74 5.56
C LEU A 105 10.16 -4.54 6.89
N ARG A 106 10.83 -3.94 7.88
CA ARG A 106 10.16 -3.49 9.12
C ARG A 106 9.80 -2.01 9.04
N ALA A 107 8.53 -1.67 9.19
CA ALA A 107 8.07 -0.29 9.35
C ALA A 107 7.40 -0.13 10.72
N ALA A 108 7.77 0.92 11.45
CA ALA A 108 7.39 1.14 12.86
C ALA A 108 7.67 -0.06 13.82
N GLY A 109 8.55 -1.00 13.42
CA GLY A 109 8.88 -2.25 14.10
C GLY A 109 8.30 -3.52 13.46
N GLU A 110 7.20 -3.41 12.71
CA GLU A 110 6.38 -4.55 12.27
C GLU A 110 6.71 -5.05 10.86
N PRO A 111 6.54 -6.36 10.57
CA PRO A 111 6.79 -6.95 9.26
C PRO A 111 5.76 -6.47 8.22
N CYS A 112 6.23 -5.67 7.28
CA CYS A 112 5.45 -5.12 6.18
C CYS A 112 5.92 -5.65 4.83
N VAL A 113 4.99 -5.69 3.88
CA VAL A 113 5.22 -5.98 2.47
C VAL A 113 4.86 -4.73 1.65
N VAL A 114 5.78 -4.30 0.80
CA VAL A 114 5.54 -3.18 -0.13
C VAL A 114 5.37 -3.75 -1.52
N PHE A 115 4.33 -3.30 -2.22
CA PHE A 115 4.11 -3.57 -3.63
C PHE A 115 4.25 -2.25 -4.38
N ALA A 116 5.14 -2.17 -5.37
CA ALA A 116 5.22 -1.02 -6.27
C ALA A 116 5.10 -1.49 -7.72
N ALA A 117 4.10 -0.97 -8.43
CA ALA A 117 3.82 -1.33 -9.82
C ALA A 117 3.95 -0.10 -10.73
N PRO A 118 4.59 -0.22 -11.91
CA PRO A 118 4.64 0.88 -12.88
C PRO A 118 3.22 1.28 -13.32
N LEU A 119 3.00 2.56 -13.60
CA LEU A 119 1.73 3.03 -14.14
C LEU A 119 1.46 2.40 -15.52
N ASN A 120 0.27 1.81 -15.68
CA ASN A 120 -0.18 1.36 -16.99
C ASN A 120 -0.54 2.57 -17.87
N VAL A 121 0.37 2.89 -18.80
CA VAL A 121 0.31 4.02 -19.74
C VAL A 121 -1.02 4.09 -20.54
N GLU A 122 -1.73 2.97 -20.69
CA GLU A 122 -3.02 2.89 -21.41
C GLU A 122 -4.14 3.80 -20.85
N ARG A 123 -4.06 4.24 -19.59
CA ARG A 123 -5.00 5.26 -19.05
C ARG A 123 -4.62 6.71 -19.38
N SER A 124 -3.40 6.96 -19.87
CA SER A 124 -2.85 8.31 -20.11
C SER A 124 -3.14 8.86 -21.52
N MET A 125 -4.35 8.67 -22.05
CA MET A 125 -4.74 9.20 -23.38
C MET A 125 -5.21 10.66 -23.38
N PHE A 126 -5.28 11.33 -22.22
CA PHE A 126 -5.68 12.73 -22.11
C PHE A 126 -4.58 13.60 -21.47
N ASN A 127 -3.78 14.25 -22.32
CA ASN A 127 -2.97 15.45 -22.04
C ASN A 127 -2.30 15.58 -20.65
N VAL A 128 -1.44 14.62 -20.29
CA VAL A 128 -0.41 14.84 -19.26
C VAL A 128 0.98 14.68 -19.89
N GLN A 129 1.92 15.53 -19.50
CA GLN A 129 3.27 15.59 -20.07
C GLN A 129 4.03 14.26 -19.96
N ARG A 130 5.04 14.08 -20.83
CA ARG A 130 5.91 12.89 -21.00
C ARG A 130 6.64 12.39 -19.73
N SER A 131 6.44 13.01 -18.56
CA SER A 131 7.08 12.65 -17.28
C SER A 131 6.48 11.41 -16.61
N THR A 132 5.24 11.04 -16.93
CA THR A 132 4.48 9.97 -16.23
C THR A 132 4.94 8.54 -16.57
N LEU A 133 5.86 8.37 -17.53
CA LEU A 133 6.35 7.05 -17.97
C LEU A 133 7.20 6.30 -16.95
N ASN A 134 7.66 6.98 -15.90
CA ASN A 134 8.60 6.42 -14.92
C ASN A 134 8.07 6.42 -13.48
N GLU A 135 6.76 6.56 -13.28
CA GLU A 135 6.13 6.48 -11.95
C GLU A 135 5.59 5.08 -11.64
N ALA A 136 5.55 4.76 -10.35
CA ALA A 136 4.91 3.57 -9.82
C ALA A 136 3.89 3.91 -8.72
N THR A 137 2.77 3.19 -8.73
CA THR A 137 1.82 3.14 -7.61
C THR A 137 2.38 2.18 -6.56
N VAL A 138 2.62 2.70 -5.35
CA VAL A 138 3.14 2.01 -4.18
C VAL A 138 2.02 1.77 -3.18
N VAL A 139 1.91 0.56 -2.63
CA VAL A 139 0.93 0.21 -1.58
C VAL A 139 1.57 -0.73 -0.55
N TRP A 140 1.17 -0.54 0.70
CA TRP A 140 1.77 -1.19 1.86
C TRP A 140 0.78 -2.17 2.49
N TYR A 141 1.28 -3.33 2.89
CA TYR A 141 0.51 -4.37 3.58
C TYR A 141 1.22 -4.73 4.88
N CYS A 142 0.51 -4.65 6.01
CA CYS A 142 1.04 -5.03 7.31
C CYS A 142 0.64 -6.47 7.64
N ALA A 143 1.62 -7.35 7.84
CA ALA A 143 1.37 -8.76 8.12
C ALA A 143 0.88 -9.02 9.56
N THR A 144 0.98 -8.02 10.43
CA THR A 144 0.51 -8.07 11.83
C THR A 144 -0.99 -7.75 11.93
N THR A 145 -1.49 -6.78 11.16
CA THR A 145 -2.92 -6.39 11.15
C THR A 145 -3.75 -7.03 10.03
N ASP A 146 -3.10 -7.70 9.06
CA ASP A 146 -3.71 -8.20 7.80
C ASP A 146 -4.44 -7.10 7.00
N GLN A 147 -3.92 -5.86 7.06
CA GLN A 147 -4.52 -4.67 6.45
C GLN A 147 -3.59 -3.98 5.44
N LEU A 148 -4.22 -3.29 4.49
CA LEU A 148 -3.57 -2.38 3.55
C LEU A 148 -3.51 -0.97 4.13
N HIS A 149 -2.30 -0.42 4.16
CA HIS A 149 -2.07 0.98 4.44
C HIS A 149 -2.16 1.77 3.12
N ALA A 150 -2.69 2.98 3.18
CA ALA A 150 -2.98 3.75 1.98
C ALA A 150 -1.69 4.09 1.20
N GLY A 151 -1.78 3.97 -0.12
CA GLY A 151 -0.62 4.06 -1.01
C GLY A 151 -0.32 5.46 -1.51
N TYR A 152 0.76 5.58 -2.28
CA TYR A 152 1.19 6.81 -2.95
C TYR A 152 1.77 6.48 -4.33
N ARG A 153 2.10 7.50 -5.12
CA ARG A 153 2.87 7.37 -6.36
C ARG A 153 4.24 8.00 -6.18
N SER A 154 5.24 7.41 -6.80
CA SER A 154 6.62 7.88 -6.74
C SER A 154 7.36 7.47 -8.01
N PRO A 155 8.34 8.28 -8.47
CA PRO A 155 9.27 7.86 -9.51
C PRO A 155 9.97 6.53 -9.17
N LEU A 156 10.06 5.62 -10.14
CA LEU A 156 10.63 4.27 -10.03
C LEU A 156 12.10 4.29 -9.59
N ASP A 157 12.85 5.28 -10.06
CA ASP A 157 14.25 5.55 -9.74
C ASP A 157 14.48 6.07 -8.31
N ARG A 158 13.41 6.40 -7.57
CA ARG A 158 13.47 6.72 -6.14
C ARG A 158 13.11 5.53 -5.23
N LEU A 159 12.59 4.43 -5.77
CA LEU A 159 12.09 3.30 -4.97
C LEU A 159 13.21 2.36 -4.50
N HIS A 160 14.00 2.84 -3.55
CA HIS A 160 15.10 2.11 -2.91
C HIS A 160 14.75 1.75 -1.45
N PHE A 161 14.10 0.60 -1.26
CA PHE A 161 13.85 0.05 0.08
C PHE A 161 14.92 -0.97 0.48
N ALA A 162 15.45 -0.85 1.70
CA ALA A 162 16.30 -1.86 2.31
C ALA A 162 15.48 -3.12 2.65
N GLY A 163 15.69 -4.21 1.91
CA GLY A 163 14.99 -5.48 2.10
C GLY A 163 15.25 -6.47 0.97
N ALA A 164 14.63 -7.65 1.04
CA ALA A 164 14.67 -8.62 -0.05
C ALA A 164 13.86 -8.08 -1.25
N VAL A 165 14.56 -7.64 -2.30
CA VAL A 165 13.97 -7.10 -3.53
C VAL A 165 13.63 -8.24 -4.49
N GLU A 166 12.36 -8.36 -4.88
CA GLU A 166 11.96 -9.25 -5.97
C GLU A 166 11.06 -8.54 -6.99
N GLN A 167 11.54 -8.48 -8.24
CA GLN A 167 10.68 -8.22 -9.38
C GLN A 167 10.00 -9.53 -9.80
N ARG A 168 8.68 -9.46 -10.01
CA ARG A 168 7.92 -10.60 -10.53
C ARG A 168 8.44 -11.04 -11.90
N PRO A 169 8.56 -12.35 -12.16
CA PRO A 169 8.88 -12.83 -13.50
C PRO A 169 7.76 -12.44 -14.47
N LEU A 170 8.13 -11.86 -15.60
CA LEU A 170 7.20 -11.49 -16.67
C LEU A 170 6.35 -12.71 -17.06
N VAL A 171 5.02 -12.55 -17.01
CA VAL A 171 4.08 -13.59 -17.43
C VAL A 171 4.14 -13.74 -18.97
N THR A 172 5.10 -14.51 -19.43
CA THR A 172 5.07 -15.05 -20.81
C THR A 172 3.77 -15.83 -20.97
N ARG A 173 3.05 -15.58 -22.07
CA ARG A 173 1.63 -15.98 -22.26
C ARG A 173 1.49 -17.49 -22.55
N GLY A 174 1.86 -18.32 -21.57
CA GLY A 174 1.83 -19.78 -21.59
C GLY A 174 0.46 -20.37 -21.32
N ARG A 175 -0.39 -20.43 -22.36
CA ARG A 175 -1.46 -21.43 -22.62
C ARG A 175 -1.94 -22.28 -21.41
N ARG A 176 -2.76 -21.72 -20.51
CA ARG A 176 -3.42 -22.51 -19.44
C ARG A 176 -4.53 -23.40 -20.02
N LYS A 177 -4.42 -24.72 -19.83
CA LYS A 177 -5.59 -25.60 -19.70
C LYS A 177 -6.15 -25.42 -18.28
N ALA A 178 -7.45 -25.16 -18.16
CA ALA A 178 -8.14 -25.08 -16.88
C ALA A 178 -8.82 -26.41 -16.55
N LYS A 179 -8.80 -26.80 -15.26
CA LYS A 179 -9.88 -27.47 -14.50
C LYS A 179 -9.36 -27.91 -13.11
N SER A 180 -9.95 -27.39 -12.04
CA SER A 180 -10.80 -28.19 -11.13
C SER A 180 -11.49 -27.31 -10.09
N SER A 181 -12.69 -27.74 -9.69
CA SER A 181 -13.53 -27.19 -8.62
C SER A 181 -13.07 -27.68 -7.24
N TYR A 182 -13.40 -26.95 -6.16
CA TYR A 182 -14.05 -27.52 -4.96
C TYR A 182 -14.66 -26.46 -4.03
N SER A 183 -15.52 -26.94 -3.13
CA SER A 183 -16.23 -26.25 -2.02
C SER A 183 -16.18 -27.20 -0.80
N THR A 184 -16.61 -26.89 0.44
CA THR A 184 -17.64 -25.92 0.89
C THR A 184 -17.40 -25.53 2.37
N THR A 185 -18.07 -24.46 2.83
CA THR A 185 -18.56 -24.18 4.22
C THR A 185 -17.92 -24.83 5.46
N THR A 186 -17.68 -23.99 6.48
CA THR A 186 -18.24 -24.22 7.85
C THR A 186 -18.52 -22.87 8.54
N GLU A 187 -19.59 -22.80 9.33
CA GLU A 187 -19.80 -21.75 10.35
C GLU A 187 -19.09 -22.15 11.65
N GLU A 188 -18.59 -21.20 12.43
CA GLU A 188 -18.59 -21.36 13.89
C GLU A 188 -18.72 -19.99 14.58
N ARG A 189 -19.42 -19.97 15.71
CA ARG A 189 -19.85 -18.77 16.43
C ARG A 189 -19.51 -18.96 17.89
N LEU A 190 -18.57 -18.19 18.42
CA LEU A 190 -18.34 -18.08 19.87
C LEU A 190 -18.00 -16.65 20.27
N THR A 191 -18.32 -16.36 21.53
CA THR A 191 -18.35 -15.04 22.17
C THR A 191 -17.01 -14.67 22.77
N GLU A 192 -16.56 -13.42 22.61
CA GLU A 192 -15.72 -12.75 23.61
C GLU A 192 -15.84 -11.23 23.50
N ASP A 193 -16.56 -10.67 24.47
CA ASP A 193 -16.79 -9.23 24.63
C ASP A 193 -15.89 -8.74 25.77
N GLN A 194 -15.41 -7.49 25.69
CA GLN A 194 -14.56 -6.75 26.66
C GLN A 194 -13.03 -6.77 26.48
N ASP A 195 -12.32 -7.90 26.34
CA ASP A 195 -10.85 -7.85 26.09
C ASP A 195 -10.52 -7.32 24.67
N THR A 196 -11.40 -7.59 23.71
CA THR A 196 -11.31 -7.14 22.32
C THR A 196 -11.25 -5.63 22.16
N ALA A 197 -11.79 -4.85 23.10
CA ALA A 197 -11.78 -3.38 23.03
C ALA A 197 -10.40 -2.78 23.32
N ALA A 198 -9.65 -3.35 24.28
CA ALA A 198 -8.30 -2.91 24.60
C ALA A 198 -7.32 -3.32 23.49
N GLU A 199 -7.44 -4.55 22.98
CA GLU A 199 -6.64 -5.03 21.84
C GLU A 199 -6.93 -4.21 20.57
N ALA A 200 -8.20 -3.92 20.27
CA ALA A 200 -8.57 -3.05 19.15
C ALA A 200 -8.03 -1.62 19.29
N HIS A 201 -7.95 -1.07 20.51
CA HIS A 201 -7.32 0.24 20.73
C HIS A 201 -5.82 0.21 20.46
N LEU A 202 -5.11 -0.84 20.92
CA LEU A 202 -3.69 -1.02 20.65
C LEU A 202 -3.40 -1.20 19.16
N LEU A 203 -4.22 -1.99 18.45
CA LEU A 203 -4.14 -2.17 16.99
C LEU A 203 -4.43 -0.87 16.22
N LYS A 204 -5.37 -0.05 16.72
CA LYS A 204 -5.69 1.27 16.17
C LYS A 204 -4.51 2.23 16.30
N ASP A 205 -3.99 2.42 17.51
CA ASP A 205 -2.84 3.30 17.77
C ASP A 205 -1.59 2.84 17.02
N PHE A 206 -1.40 1.52 16.91
CA PHE A 206 -0.34 0.92 16.11
C PHE A 206 -0.48 1.27 14.62
N ALA A 207 -1.63 1.04 14.00
CA ALA A 207 -1.79 1.31 12.57
C ALA A 207 -1.67 2.81 12.25
N VAL A 208 -2.13 3.69 13.17
CA VAL A 208 -1.87 5.15 13.09
C VAL A 208 -0.36 5.47 13.10
N ARG A 209 0.44 4.83 13.97
CA ARG A 209 1.90 4.97 13.96
C ARG A 209 2.53 4.48 12.65
N LEU A 210 2.04 3.37 12.10
CA LEU A 210 2.56 2.81 10.86
C LEU A 210 2.23 3.70 9.66
N ASP A 211 1.01 4.24 9.55
CA ASP A 211 0.67 5.23 8.52
C ASP A 211 1.57 6.47 8.59
N LYS A 212 1.84 6.99 9.81
CA LYS A 212 2.78 8.11 10.01
C LYS A 212 4.20 7.77 9.57
N GLU A 213 4.69 6.56 9.86
CA GLU A 213 6.03 6.14 9.41
C GLU A 213 6.10 5.93 7.90
N ILE A 214 5.03 5.43 7.25
CA ILE A 214 4.94 5.32 5.79
C ILE A 214 4.99 6.72 5.15
N LEU A 215 4.25 7.70 5.69
CA LEU A 215 4.31 9.09 5.24
C LEU A 215 5.69 9.74 5.47
N ARG A 216 6.38 9.39 6.57
CA ARG A 216 7.75 9.85 6.85
C ARG A 216 8.76 9.26 5.86
N LEU A 217 8.76 7.94 5.68
CA LEU A 217 9.62 7.25 4.70
C LEU A 217 9.40 7.79 3.28
N ARG A 218 8.14 8.11 2.93
CA ARG A 218 7.82 8.77 1.68
C ARG A 218 8.46 10.17 1.57
N ALA A 219 8.33 11.01 2.59
CA ALA A 219 8.92 12.34 2.59
C ALA A 219 10.46 12.28 2.51
N ASP A 220 11.09 11.29 3.16
CA ASP A 220 12.52 11.03 3.03
C ASP A 220 12.90 10.73 1.55
N LEU A 221 12.14 9.89 0.84
CA LEU A 221 12.33 9.61 -0.59
C LEU A 221 12.14 10.84 -1.50
N ASP A 222 11.24 11.75 -1.14
CA ASP A 222 11.02 12.99 -1.88
C ASP A 222 12.11 14.05 -1.61
N SER A 223 12.73 14.01 -0.42
CA SER A 223 13.81 14.92 0.01
C SER A 223 15.21 14.52 -0.46
N ALA A 224 15.40 13.26 -0.86
CA ALA A 224 16.65 12.75 -1.39
C ALA A 224 16.95 13.37 -2.77
N ALA A 225 17.68 14.49 -2.77
CA ALA A 225 18.20 15.09 -3.99
C ALA A 225 19.06 14.07 -4.75
N PRO A 226 19.02 14.06 -6.10
CA PRO A 226 19.93 13.22 -6.87
C PRO A 226 21.37 13.61 -6.51
N ILE A 227 22.16 12.62 -6.08
CA ILE A 227 23.60 12.80 -5.91
C ILE A 227 24.16 13.06 -7.31
N SER A 228 24.51 14.31 -7.59
CA SER A 228 25.27 14.67 -8.78
C SER A 228 26.61 13.95 -8.71
N GLU A 229 26.83 12.96 -9.57
CA GLU A 229 28.17 12.45 -9.83
C GLU A 229 28.94 13.51 -10.62
N GLU A 230 29.96 14.12 -9.98
CA GLU A 230 30.99 14.95 -10.62
C GLU A 230 32.09 14.08 -11.27
#